data_AF-A0AAD8RKY9-F1
#
_entry.id   AF-A0AAD8RKY9-F1
#
_cell.length_a   1.000
_cell.length_b   1.000
_cell.length_c   1.000
_cell.angle_alpha   90.00
_cell.angle_beta   90.00
_cell.angle_gamma   90.00
#
_symmetry.space_group_name_H-M   'P 1'
#
loop_
_entity.id
_entity.type
_entity.pdbx_description
1 polymer ?
#
loop_
_entity_poly.entity_id
_entity_poly.type
_entity_poly.pdbx_seq_one_letter_code
_entity_poly.pdbx_strand_id
1 'polypeptide(L)'
;MASSRVLQQIALVLLVAAAATDAATITVVNKCSYTVWPGALPGGGVRLDPGQTWPLTMPAGTAGARVWPRTGCTFDGSGSGRCITGDCAGRLACAVSGEQPTTLAEYTLGQGGARDFFDLSVIDGFNVPMSFQPVGGAACRGASCAVDITKQCLPELQVAGGCASACGKFGGDTYCCRGQFTDNCPPTKYSQFFKGKCPDAYSYAKDDQTSTFTCPAGTNYQIVLCP
;
A
#
# COMPACT_ATOMS: atom_id res chain seq x y z
N MET A 1 0.38 -57.25 -45.30
CA MET A 1 1.35 -56.33 -45.91
C MET A 1 0.57 -55.18 -46.53
N ALA A 2 0.96 -53.93 -46.22
CA ALA A 2 0.62 -52.68 -46.92
C ALA A 2 -0.89 -52.33 -46.97
N SER A 3 -1.37 -51.09 -46.95
CA SER A 3 -0.74 -49.77 -47.00
C SER A 3 -1.85 -48.73 -46.72
N SER A 4 -1.57 -47.80 -45.83
CA SER A 4 -1.72 -46.33 -45.99
C SER A 4 -2.78 -45.79 -46.97
N ARG A 5 -3.68 -44.94 -46.41
CA ARG A 5 -4.44 -43.80 -47.01
C ARG A 5 -5.66 -43.56 -46.10
N VAL A 6 -5.97 -42.40 -45.54
CA VAL A 6 -5.60 -41.02 -45.81
C VAL A 6 -5.74 -40.24 -44.49
N LEU A 7 -4.82 -39.29 -44.34
CA LEU A 7 -4.79 -38.23 -43.34
C LEU A 7 -6.16 -37.57 -43.13
N GLN A 8 -6.61 -37.52 -41.88
CA GLN A 8 -7.35 -36.36 -41.38
C GLN A 8 -6.94 -36.14 -39.92
N GLN A 9 -5.67 -35.77 -39.76
CA GLN A 9 -5.18 -35.05 -38.61
C GLN A 9 -5.85 -33.67 -38.60
N ILE A 10 -6.86 -33.49 -37.75
CA ILE A 10 -7.18 -32.17 -37.21
C ILE A 10 -6.80 -32.23 -35.75
N ALA A 11 -5.50 -32.20 -35.47
CA ALA A 11 -5.00 -31.78 -34.19
C ALA A 11 -5.18 -30.26 -34.14
N LEU A 12 -6.33 -29.81 -33.63
CA LEU A 12 -6.55 -28.41 -33.27
C LEU A 12 -5.65 -28.11 -32.07
N VAL A 13 -4.38 -27.80 -32.34
CA VAL A 13 -3.49 -27.21 -31.36
C VAL A 13 -4.01 -25.79 -31.13
N LEU A 14 -4.88 -25.65 -30.12
CA LEU A 14 -5.13 -24.37 -29.49
C LEU A 14 -3.80 -23.90 -28.88
N LEU A 15 -3.00 -23.16 -29.65
CA LEU A 15 -2.02 -22.26 -29.07
C LEU A 15 -2.81 -21.20 -28.30
N VAL A 16 -3.06 -21.47 -27.02
CA VAL A 16 -3.36 -20.42 -26.07
C VAL A 16 -2.08 -19.60 -26.00
N ALA A 17 -2.00 -18.53 -26.79
CA ALA A 17 -1.04 -17.49 -26.55
C ALA A 17 -1.35 -16.97 -25.14
N ALA A 18 -0.53 -17.35 -24.16
CA ALA A 18 -0.53 -16.68 -22.88
C ALA A 18 -0.18 -15.23 -23.19
N ALA A 19 -1.19 -14.35 -23.23
CA ALA A 19 -0.94 -12.93 -23.19
C ALA A 19 -0.09 -12.73 -21.93
N ALA A 20 1.15 -12.26 -22.10
CA ALA A 20 1.93 -11.79 -20.98
C ALA A 20 1.14 -10.62 -20.39
N THR A 21 0.32 -10.90 -19.38
CA THR A 21 -0.27 -9.86 -18.56
C THR A 21 0.91 -9.25 -17.82
N ASP A 22 1.29 -8.02 -18.18
CA ASP A 22 2.22 -7.23 -17.38
C ASP A 22 1.64 -7.20 -15.95
N ALA A 23 2.22 -7.97 -15.04
CA ALA A 23 1.79 -8.03 -13.66
C ALA A 23 2.96 -7.57 -12.80
N ALA A 24 2.71 -6.62 -11.91
CA ALA A 24 3.70 -6.19 -10.94
C ALA A 24 3.63 -7.11 -9.72
N THR A 25 4.79 -7.52 -9.22
CA THR A 25 4.90 -8.15 -7.92
C THR A 25 5.26 -7.09 -6.88
N ILE A 26 4.43 -6.95 -5.87
CA ILE A 26 4.65 -6.10 -4.71
C ILE A 26 4.99 -7.02 -3.53
N THR A 27 6.24 -6.98 -3.08
CA THR A 27 6.67 -7.80 -1.94
C THR A 27 6.64 -6.98 -0.65
N VAL A 28 5.76 -7.36 0.28
CA VAL A 28 5.71 -6.76 1.62
C VAL A 28 6.73 -7.48 2.51
N VAL A 29 7.58 -6.74 3.21
CA VAL A 29 8.64 -7.28 4.08
C VAL A 29 8.47 -6.71 5.48
N ASN A 30 8.38 -7.57 6.49
CA ASN A 30 8.43 -7.14 7.88
C ASN A 30 9.88 -7.12 8.39
N LYS A 31 10.49 -5.93 8.51
CA LYS A 31 11.77 -5.75 9.20
C LYS A 31 11.61 -5.22 10.63
N CYS A 32 10.38 -5.01 11.08
CA CYS A 32 10.13 -4.64 12.46
C CYS A 32 10.59 -5.77 13.40
N SER A 33 10.99 -5.41 14.62
CA SER A 33 11.33 -6.38 15.67
C SER A 33 10.12 -7.07 16.29
N TYR A 34 8.93 -6.86 15.73
CA TYR A 34 7.64 -7.35 16.21
C TYR A 34 6.77 -7.83 15.04
N THR A 35 5.81 -8.71 15.35
CA THR A 35 4.84 -9.19 14.36
C THR A 35 3.94 -8.05 13.89
N VAL A 36 3.70 -8.01 12.58
CA VAL A 36 2.74 -7.12 11.93
C VAL A 36 1.78 -7.94 11.08
N TRP A 37 0.58 -7.42 10.86
CA TRP A 37 -0.41 -8.06 10.01
C TRP A 37 -0.70 -7.11 8.85
N PRO A 38 0.07 -7.08 7.77
CA PRO A 38 -0.26 -6.20 6.66
C PRO A 38 -1.65 -6.53 6.10
N GLY A 39 -2.39 -5.49 5.74
CA GLY A 39 -3.59 -5.56 4.91
C GLY A 39 -3.28 -5.04 3.51
N ALA A 40 -4.00 -5.55 2.52
CA ALA A 40 -3.92 -5.11 1.14
C ALA A 40 -5.32 -5.05 0.52
N LEU A 41 -5.60 -3.98 -0.22
CA LEU A 41 -6.84 -3.81 -0.96
C LEU A 41 -6.49 -3.43 -2.41
N PRO A 42 -6.71 -4.32 -3.40
CA PRO A 42 -7.02 -5.75 -3.23
C PRO A 42 -5.84 -6.54 -2.65
N GLY A 43 -6.09 -7.75 -2.13
CA GLY A 43 -5.03 -8.70 -1.72
C GLY A 43 -5.30 -9.42 -0.41
N GLY A 44 -6.12 -8.86 0.49
CA GLY A 44 -6.49 -9.50 1.75
C GLY A 44 -5.56 -9.09 2.88
N GLY A 45 -5.00 -10.05 3.61
CA GLY A 45 -4.12 -9.76 4.72
C GLY A 45 -3.55 -11.04 5.34
N VAL A 46 -2.34 -10.94 5.87
CA VAL A 46 -1.60 -12.08 6.43
C VAL A 46 -0.88 -11.66 7.71
N ARG A 47 -0.43 -12.64 8.49
CA ARG A 47 0.47 -12.43 9.63
C ARG A 47 1.91 -12.52 9.13
N LEU A 48 2.73 -11.51 9.43
CA LEU A 48 4.17 -11.51 9.18
C LEU A 48 4.94 -11.35 10.49
N ASP A 49 5.66 -12.39 10.89
CA ASP A 49 6.70 -12.30 11.92
C ASP A 49 7.92 -11.52 11.41
N PRO A 50 8.81 -11.06 12.32
CA PRO A 50 10.06 -10.42 11.94
C PRO A 50 10.83 -11.24 10.90
N GLY A 51 11.24 -10.58 9.81
CA GLY A 51 11.95 -11.17 8.68
C GLY A 51 11.07 -11.87 7.64
N GLN A 52 9.77 -12.05 7.88
CA GLN A 52 8.89 -12.68 6.91
C GLN A 52 8.45 -11.72 5.80
N THR A 53 8.06 -12.32 4.66
CA THR A 53 7.65 -11.60 3.46
C THR A 53 6.34 -12.11 2.90
N TRP A 54 5.60 -11.24 2.21
CA TRP A 54 4.36 -11.58 1.52
C TRP A 54 4.38 -11.01 0.09
N PRO A 55 4.49 -11.86 -0.94
CA PRO A 55 4.37 -11.40 -2.32
C PRO A 55 2.89 -11.23 -2.71
N LEU A 56 2.60 -10.11 -3.35
CA LEU A 56 1.32 -9.77 -3.96
C LEU A 56 1.52 -9.62 -5.47
N THR A 57 0.86 -10.47 -6.26
CA THR A 57 0.86 -10.33 -7.72
C THR A 57 -0.35 -9.51 -8.15
N MET A 58 -0.10 -8.33 -8.71
CA MET A 58 -1.12 -7.36 -9.11
C MET A 58 -1.17 -7.24 -10.63
N PRO A 59 -2.34 -7.43 -11.26
CA PRO A 59 -2.50 -7.21 -12.69
C PRO A 59 -2.17 -5.76 -13.09
N ALA A 60 -1.63 -5.54 -14.29
CA ALA A 60 -1.60 -4.21 -14.90
C ALA A 60 -2.99 -3.57 -14.90
N GLY A 61 -3.02 -2.24 -14.73
CA GLY A 61 -4.27 -1.48 -14.62
C GLY A 61 -4.93 -1.53 -13.23
N THR A 62 -4.36 -2.25 -12.25
CA THR A 62 -4.83 -2.18 -10.86
C THR A 62 -4.76 -0.75 -10.35
N ALA A 63 -5.90 -0.17 -9.96
CA ALA A 63 -6.00 1.24 -9.57
C ALA A 63 -6.61 1.40 -8.17
N GLY A 64 -6.26 2.48 -7.48
CA GLY A 64 -6.77 2.78 -6.14
C GLY A 64 -6.38 1.73 -5.10
N ALA A 65 -5.26 1.04 -5.33
CA ALA A 65 -4.83 -0.04 -4.47
C ALA A 65 -3.95 0.46 -3.33
N ARG A 66 -3.94 -0.29 -2.23
CA ARG A 66 -3.19 0.09 -1.04
C ARG A 66 -2.72 -1.11 -0.23
N VAL A 67 -1.58 -0.94 0.44
CA VAL A 67 -1.04 -1.83 1.46
C VAL A 67 -0.78 -1.02 2.73
N TRP A 68 -1.10 -1.59 3.88
CA TRP A 68 -0.87 -0.92 5.16
C TRP A 68 -0.54 -1.92 6.27
N PRO A 69 0.22 -1.51 7.31
CA PRO A 69 0.54 -2.37 8.43
C PRO A 69 -0.55 -2.29 9.50
N ARG A 70 -0.87 -3.42 10.11
CA ARG A 70 -1.71 -3.51 11.31
C ARG A 70 -0.89 -4.03 12.48
N THR A 71 -1.12 -3.48 13.67
CA THR A 71 -0.34 -3.78 14.88
C THR A 71 -1.23 -4.21 16.04
N GLY A 72 -0.66 -5.03 16.94
CA GLY A 72 -1.36 -5.49 18.15
C GLY A 72 -2.61 -6.32 17.85
N CYS A 73 -2.56 -7.17 16.83
CA CYS A 73 -3.73 -7.93 16.39
C CYS A 73 -3.88 -9.25 17.12
N THR A 74 -5.13 -9.62 17.37
CA THR A 74 -5.53 -10.96 17.82
C THR A 74 -6.65 -11.46 16.91
N PHE A 75 -6.48 -12.66 16.35
CA PHE A 75 -7.48 -13.33 15.50
C PHE A 75 -7.73 -14.74 15.99
N ASP A 76 -8.98 -15.20 15.88
CA ASP A 76 -9.36 -16.59 16.09
C ASP A 76 -9.02 -17.47 14.86
N GLY A 77 -9.31 -18.77 14.95
CA GLY A 77 -9.07 -19.72 13.86
C GLY A 77 -9.90 -19.46 12.59
N SER A 78 -10.93 -18.62 12.65
CA SER A 78 -11.73 -18.17 11.50
C SER A 78 -11.18 -16.88 10.85
N GLY A 79 -10.11 -16.32 11.41
CA GLY A 79 -9.57 -15.03 11.00
C GLY A 79 -10.41 -13.84 11.45
N SER A 80 -11.25 -13.99 12.47
CA SER A 80 -12.04 -12.90 13.08
C SER A 80 -11.36 -12.39 14.34
N GLY A 81 -11.39 -11.09 14.59
CA GLY A 81 -10.62 -10.51 15.67
C GLY A 81 -10.55 -8.99 15.63
N ARG A 82 -9.42 -8.43 16.08
CA ARG A 82 -9.19 -6.98 16.10
C ARG A 82 -7.71 -6.63 16.14
N CYS A 83 -7.34 -5.52 15.54
CA CYS A 83 -6.05 -4.85 15.67
C CYS A 83 -6.16 -3.53 16.46
N ILE A 84 -5.04 -3.08 17.06
CA ILE A 84 -4.96 -1.78 17.74
C ILE A 84 -4.93 -0.65 16.70
N THR A 85 -4.18 -0.82 15.61
CA THR A 85 -4.12 0.14 14.50
C THR A 85 -4.34 -0.56 13.16
N GLY A 86 -4.93 0.16 12.19
CA GLY A 86 -5.14 -0.33 10.83
C GLY A 86 -6.17 -1.46 10.70
N ASP A 87 -6.98 -1.71 11.72
CA ASP A 87 -7.98 -2.79 11.70
C ASP A 87 -8.90 -2.66 10.48
N CYS A 88 -9.26 -3.78 9.85
CA CYS A 88 -10.06 -3.78 8.62
C CYS A 88 -11.37 -4.55 8.83
N ALA A 89 -12.21 -4.00 9.72
CA ALA A 89 -13.50 -4.56 10.16
C ALA A 89 -13.37 -5.92 10.86
N GLY A 90 -12.32 -6.08 11.67
CA GLY A 90 -12.11 -7.24 12.52
C GLY A 90 -11.75 -8.52 11.76
N ARG A 91 -11.19 -8.41 10.55
CA ARG A 91 -10.84 -9.56 9.71
C ARG A 91 -9.34 -9.63 9.45
N LEU A 92 -8.78 -10.85 9.47
CA LEU A 92 -7.39 -11.09 9.07
C LEU A 92 -7.20 -10.78 7.59
N ALA A 93 -8.06 -11.31 6.73
CA ALA A 93 -8.08 -11.01 5.31
C ALA A 93 -8.95 -9.77 5.06
N CYS A 94 -8.32 -8.63 4.75
CA CYS A 94 -9.02 -7.37 4.57
C CYS A 94 -9.85 -7.33 3.27
N ALA A 95 -11.10 -6.88 3.37
CA ALA A 95 -11.96 -6.55 2.23
C ALA A 95 -12.31 -5.06 2.19
N VAL A 96 -11.89 -4.30 3.21
CA VAL A 96 -12.05 -2.86 3.35
C VAL A 96 -10.70 -2.26 3.76
N SER A 97 -10.54 -0.95 3.56
CA SER A 97 -9.36 -0.23 4.04
C SER A 97 -9.25 -0.29 5.56
N GLY A 98 -8.04 -0.13 6.07
CA GLY A 98 -7.78 -0.06 7.51
C GLY A 98 -8.33 1.20 8.17
N GLU A 99 -8.71 1.08 9.44
CA GLU A 99 -9.05 2.19 10.32
C GLU A 99 -7.82 3.08 10.61
N GLN A 100 -8.03 4.39 10.65
CA GLN A 100 -7.02 5.37 11.03
C GLN A 100 -6.67 5.25 12.54
N PRO A 101 -5.41 5.45 12.96
CA PRO A 101 -4.29 5.84 12.12
C PRO A 101 -3.63 4.67 11.41
N THR A 102 -3.25 4.87 10.15
CA THR A 102 -2.44 3.91 9.43
C THR A 102 -1.56 4.57 8.37
N THR A 103 -0.32 4.11 8.26
CA THR A 103 0.60 4.52 7.21
C THR A 103 0.25 3.72 5.96
N LEU A 104 -0.01 4.40 4.84
CA LEU A 104 -0.42 3.76 3.60
C LEU A 104 0.72 3.74 2.59
N ALA A 105 0.86 2.64 1.86
CA ALA A 105 1.47 2.62 0.55
C ALA A 105 0.34 2.49 -0.48
N GLU A 106 0.18 3.50 -1.34
CA GLU A 106 -0.88 3.56 -2.34
C GLU A 106 -0.28 3.44 -3.73
N TYR A 107 -1.00 2.79 -4.65
CA TYR A 107 -0.52 2.62 -6.02
C TYR A 107 -1.64 2.45 -7.04
N THR A 108 -1.34 2.89 -8.26
CA THR A 108 -2.07 2.63 -9.49
C THR A 108 -1.09 2.16 -10.55
N LEU A 109 -1.23 0.91 -10.99
CA LEU A 109 -0.36 0.29 -11.99
C LEU A 109 -0.82 0.64 -13.39
N GLY A 110 0.14 1.01 -14.24
CA GLY A 110 -0.13 1.32 -15.64
C GLY A 110 -0.56 0.08 -16.43
N GLN A 111 -1.24 0.32 -17.55
CA GLN A 111 -1.55 -0.69 -18.57
C GLN A 111 -1.23 -0.11 -19.95
N GLY A 112 -0.83 -0.95 -20.90
CA GLY A 112 -0.64 -0.53 -22.30
C GLY A 112 0.45 0.52 -22.48
N GLY A 113 1.53 0.45 -21.68
CA GLY A 113 2.64 1.41 -21.71
C GLY A 113 2.43 2.67 -20.87
N ALA A 114 1.28 2.84 -20.20
CA ALA A 114 1.11 3.87 -19.17
C ALA A 114 2.09 3.64 -18.01
N ARG A 115 2.45 4.70 -17.27
CA ARG A 115 3.33 4.59 -16.10
C ARG A 115 2.58 4.10 -14.88
N ASP A 116 3.32 3.50 -13.95
CA ASP A 116 2.85 3.27 -12.58
C ASP A 116 2.93 4.58 -11.80
N PHE A 117 1.95 4.80 -10.92
CA PHE A 117 1.92 5.86 -9.93
C PHE A 117 1.85 5.23 -8.55
N PHE A 118 2.65 5.72 -7.62
CA PHE A 118 2.65 5.23 -6.25
C PHE A 118 3.13 6.29 -5.28
N ASP A 119 2.81 6.09 -4.01
CA ASP A 119 3.17 6.99 -2.95
C ASP A 119 3.13 6.31 -1.57
N LEU A 120 3.70 7.00 -0.60
CA LEU A 120 3.39 6.78 0.81
C LEU A 120 2.45 7.89 1.27
N SER A 121 1.48 7.56 2.12
CA SER A 121 0.54 8.53 2.66
C SER A 121 0.43 8.40 4.18
N VAL A 122 0.51 9.56 4.84
CA VAL A 122 0.25 9.76 6.27
C VAL A 122 -0.94 10.71 6.49
N ILE A 123 -1.75 10.94 5.45
CA ILE A 123 -3.04 11.65 5.54
C ILE A 123 -3.95 10.94 6.55
N ASP A 124 -3.92 9.61 6.52
CA ASP A 124 -4.66 8.72 7.40
C ASP A 124 -3.93 8.48 8.73
N GLY A 125 -2.92 9.27 9.05
CA GLY A 125 -2.09 9.15 10.25
C GLY A 125 -0.88 8.23 10.05
N PHE A 126 -0.24 7.86 11.15
CA PHE A 126 0.97 7.05 11.14
C PHE A 126 0.92 5.98 12.24
N ASN A 127 1.47 4.80 11.96
CA ASN A 127 1.58 3.72 12.94
C ASN A 127 2.92 2.95 12.84
N VAL A 128 3.41 2.66 11.63
CA VAL A 128 4.66 1.91 11.41
C VAL A 128 5.48 2.60 10.31
N PRO A 129 6.79 2.80 10.50
CA PRO A 129 7.66 3.32 9.45
C PRO A 129 7.62 2.44 8.19
N MET A 130 7.69 3.05 7.02
CA MET A 130 7.53 2.33 5.75
C MET A 130 8.41 2.91 4.65
N SER A 131 8.92 2.05 3.77
CA SER A 131 9.45 2.46 2.47
C SER A 131 8.72 1.72 1.35
N PHE A 132 8.56 2.38 0.20
CA PHE A 132 8.00 1.79 -1.01
C PHE A 132 9.00 1.99 -2.15
N GLN A 133 9.71 0.93 -2.53
CA GLN A 133 10.88 0.98 -3.39
C GLN A 133 10.69 0.12 -4.65
N PRO A 134 11.05 0.61 -5.84
CA PRO A 134 11.14 -0.24 -7.02
C PRO A 134 12.30 -1.23 -6.86
N VAL A 135 12.17 -2.44 -7.41
CA VAL A 135 13.22 -3.47 -7.41
C VAL A 135 13.69 -3.79 -8.82
N GLY A 136 14.86 -4.43 -8.95
CA GLY A 136 15.38 -4.90 -10.24
C GLY A 136 16.02 -3.83 -11.11
N GLY A 137 16.46 -2.71 -10.52
CA GLY A 137 17.20 -1.66 -11.24
C GLY A 137 16.33 -0.77 -12.14
N ALA A 138 15.02 -0.70 -11.89
CA ALA A 138 14.15 0.25 -12.58
C ALA A 138 14.67 1.68 -12.42
N ALA A 139 14.65 2.46 -13.50
CA ALA A 139 15.14 3.83 -13.54
C ALA A 139 14.13 4.83 -12.92
N CYS A 140 13.77 4.61 -11.66
CA CYS A 140 12.89 5.46 -10.87
C CYS A 140 13.27 5.42 -9.39
N ARG A 141 12.93 6.48 -8.65
CA ARG A 141 13.15 6.55 -7.20
C ARG A 141 11.92 6.01 -6.46
N GLY A 142 12.13 5.38 -5.30
CA GLY A 142 11.05 5.05 -4.37
C GLY A 142 10.85 6.11 -3.29
N ALA A 143 9.85 5.90 -2.44
CA ALA A 143 9.47 6.76 -1.33
C ALA A 143 9.91 6.14 0.02
N SER A 144 10.27 6.98 1.00
CA SER A 144 10.58 6.52 2.35
C SER A 144 10.04 7.43 3.46
N CYS A 145 9.43 6.79 4.46
CA CYS A 145 9.04 7.37 5.74
C CYS A 145 9.58 6.46 6.86
N ALA A 146 10.90 6.49 7.04
CA ALA A 146 11.62 5.59 7.96
C ALA A 146 11.64 6.06 9.43
N VAL A 147 11.24 7.31 9.69
CA VAL A 147 11.23 7.87 11.05
C VAL A 147 10.06 7.29 11.84
N ASP A 148 10.32 6.90 13.09
CA ASP A 148 9.27 6.49 14.03
C ASP A 148 8.53 7.72 14.59
N ILE A 149 7.49 8.16 13.86
CA ILE A 149 6.65 9.31 14.26
C ILE A 149 5.87 9.00 15.53
N THR A 150 5.59 7.73 15.88
CA THR A 150 4.85 7.41 17.11
C THR A 150 5.54 7.91 18.37
N LYS A 151 6.88 7.96 18.36
CA LYS A 151 7.71 8.48 19.47
C LYS A 151 7.82 10.01 19.51
N GLN A 152 7.45 10.68 18.43
CA GLN A 152 7.56 12.13 18.27
C GLN A 152 6.20 12.80 18.06
N CYS A 153 5.12 12.03 18.18
CA CYS A 153 3.77 12.47 17.90
C CYS A 153 3.42 13.67 18.79
N LEU A 154 2.75 14.65 18.20
CA LEU A 154 2.22 15.78 18.96
C LEU A 154 1.23 15.25 20.01
N PRO A 155 1.28 15.72 21.28
CA PRO A 155 0.45 15.18 22.35
C PRO A 155 -1.04 15.13 22.01
N GLU A 156 -1.56 16.13 21.30
CA GLU A 156 -2.96 16.20 20.89
C GLU A 156 -3.36 15.14 19.82
N LEU A 157 -2.38 14.60 19.09
CA LEU A 157 -2.59 13.59 18.03
C LEU A 157 -2.26 12.16 18.48
N GLN A 158 -1.68 11.99 19.67
CA GLN A 158 -1.25 10.69 20.15
C GLN A 158 -2.44 9.75 20.40
N VAL A 159 -2.31 8.50 19.95
CA VAL A 159 -3.26 7.41 20.21
C VAL A 159 -2.51 6.10 20.48
N ALA A 160 -3.21 5.06 20.91
CA ALA A 160 -2.59 3.77 21.17
C ALA A 160 -1.95 3.21 19.89
N GLY A 161 -0.64 2.98 19.91
CA GLY A 161 0.11 2.38 18.81
C GLY A 161 0.28 3.25 17.56
N GLY A 162 -0.08 4.54 17.61
CA GLY A 162 -0.02 5.41 16.43
C GLY A 162 -0.09 6.91 16.74
N CYS A 163 -0.05 7.69 15.67
CA CYS A 163 -0.21 9.13 15.64
C CYS A 163 -1.34 9.48 14.67
N ALA A 164 -2.45 10.00 15.18
CA ALA A 164 -3.59 10.38 14.36
C ALA A 164 -3.24 11.57 13.45
N SER A 165 -3.85 11.64 12.27
CA SER A 165 -3.84 12.87 11.50
C SER A 165 -4.80 13.90 12.12
N ALA A 166 -4.67 15.17 11.72
CA ALA A 166 -5.61 16.20 12.17
C ALA A 166 -7.05 15.91 11.72
N CYS A 167 -7.26 15.37 10.52
CA CYS A 167 -8.58 14.96 10.07
C CYS A 167 -9.13 13.83 10.95
N GLY A 168 -8.35 12.77 11.18
CA GLY A 168 -8.78 11.65 12.02
C GLY A 168 -9.06 12.05 13.47
N LYS A 169 -8.32 13.03 14.02
CA LYS A 169 -8.47 13.49 15.40
C LYS A 169 -9.58 14.53 15.59
N PHE A 170 -9.64 15.54 14.73
CA PHE A 170 -10.47 16.72 14.93
C PHE A 170 -11.62 16.81 13.93
N GLY A 171 -11.58 16.04 12.85
CA GLY A 171 -12.53 16.16 11.73
C GLY A 171 -12.47 17.55 11.10
N GLY A 172 -13.64 18.04 10.70
CA GLY A 172 -13.78 19.39 10.14
C GLY A 172 -13.25 19.53 8.72
N ASP A 173 -13.81 20.49 8.00
CA ASP A 173 -13.59 20.60 6.56
C ASP A 173 -12.19 21.08 6.21
N THR A 174 -11.56 21.87 7.09
CA THR A 174 -10.18 22.35 6.90
C THR A 174 -9.16 21.23 7.00
N TYR A 175 -9.27 20.32 7.97
CA TYR A 175 -8.30 19.23 8.12
C TYR A 175 -8.57 18.06 7.19
N CYS A 176 -9.85 17.81 6.87
CA CYS A 176 -10.27 16.72 5.99
C CYS A 176 -10.40 17.13 4.51
N CYS A 177 -10.06 18.38 4.17
CA CYS A 177 -10.16 18.91 2.81
C CYS A 177 -11.56 18.70 2.18
N ARG A 178 -12.63 19.03 2.91
CA ARG A 178 -14.03 18.87 2.45
C ARG A 178 -14.67 20.22 2.14
N GLY A 179 -15.81 20.20 1.44
CA GLY A 179 -16.58 21.41 1.13
C GLY A 179 -15.75 22.41 0.33
N GLN A 180 -15.63 23.65 0.81
CA GLN A 180 -14.83 24.70 0.17
C GLN A 180 -13.32 24.37 0.06
N PHE A 181 -12.83 23.41 0.85
CA PHE A 181 -11.43 23.00 0.85
C PHE A 181 -11.14 21.80 -0.07
N THR A 182 -12.13 21.30 -0.81
CA THR A 182 -11.96 20.14 -1.72
C THR A 182 -10.87 20.41 -2.77
N ASP A 183 -10.90 21.60 -3.36
CA ASP A 183 -9.93 22.00 -4.40
C ASP A 183 -8.79 22.85 -3.85
N ASN A 184 -9.04 23.60 -2.77
CA ASN A 184 -8.12 24.56 -2.19
C ASN A 184 -7.77 24.22 -0.72
N CYS A 185 -7.35 22.99 -0.46
CA CYS A 185 -6.97 22.57 0.89
C CYS A 185 -5.60 23.12 1.27
N PRO A 186 -5.48 24.04 2.26
CA PRO A 186 -4.18 24.55 2.66
C PRO A 186 -3.43 23.55 3.54
N PRO A 187 -2.09 23.57 3.55
CA PRO A 187 -1.32 22.87 4.57
C PRO A 187 -1.63 23.48 5.96
N THR A 188 -1.58 22.65 6.99
CA THR A 188 -1.80 23.05 8.38
C THR A 188 -0.54 22.78 9.21
N LYS A 189 -0.47 23.32 10.43
CA LYS A 189 0.64 22.98 11.35
C LYS A 189 0.80 21.47 11.57
N TYR A 190 -0.31 20.71 11.48
CA TYR A 190 -0.31 19.27 11.67
C TYR A 190 0.20 18.53 10.43
N SER A 191 -0.26 18.89 9.22
CA SER A 191 0.28 18.26 8.01
C SER A 191 1.75 18.61 7.81
N GLN A 192 2.16 19.86 8.11
CA GLN A 192 3.56 20.27 8.10
C GLN A 192 4.42 19.51 9.12
N PHE A 193 3.87 19.15 10.29
CA PHE A 193 4.56 18.28 11.25
C PHE A 193 4.88 16.92 10.62
N PHE A 194 3.91 16.26 10.01
CA PHE A 194 4.13 14.97 9.33
C PHE A 194 5.10 15.12 8.14
N LYS A 195 4.93 16.16 7.32
CA LYS A 195 5.78 16.43 6.16
C LYS A 195 7.24 16.65 6.54
N GLY A 196 7.47 17.35 7.65
CA GLY A 196 8.82 17.57 8.18
C GLY A 196 9.51 16.29 8.67
N LYS A 197 8.76 15.24 9.01
CA LYS A 197 9.30 13.93 9.40
C LYS A 197 9.44 12.96 8.23
N CYS A 198 8.51 13.02 7.28
CA CYS A 198 8.48 12.17 6.09
C CYS A 198 8.26 13.02 4.83
N PRO A 199 9.32 13.62 4.27
CA PRO A 199 9.22 14.51 3.12
C PRO A 199 8.68 13.83 1.86
N ASP A 200 8.90 12.53 1.71
CA ASP A 200 8.42 11.75 0.56
C ASP A 200 6.94 11.34 0.67
N ALA A 201 6.30 11.49 1.83
CA ALA A 201 4.93 11.03 2.04
C ALA A 201 3.92 12.16 1.86
N TYR A 202 2.71 11.82 1.37
CA TYR A 202 1.56 12.71 1.42
C TYR A 202 1.19 13.01 2.87
N SER A 203 1.19 14.29 3.21
CA SER A 203 0.79 14.76 4.54
C SER A 203 -0.59 15.42 4.58
N TYR A 204 -1.13 15.77 3.41
CA TYR A 204 -2.47 16.32 3.16
C TYR A 204 -2.86 16.12 1.70
N ALA A 205 -4.13 16.37 1.34
CA ALA A 205 -4.70 15.97 0.06
C ALA A 205 -4.15 16.66 -1.21
N LYS A 206 -3.36 17.74 -1.08
CA LYS A 206 -2.78 18.47 -2.23
C LYS A 206 -1.24 18.44 -2.24
N ASP A 207 -0.65 17.44 -1.58
CA ASP A 207 0.80 17.29 -1.44
C ASP A 207 1.48 16.61 -2.65
N ASP A 208 0.90 16.71 -3.85
CA ASP A 208 1.29 15.92 -5.02
C ASP A 208 2.72 16.17 -5.48
N GLN A 209 3.14 17.45 -5.49
CA GLN A 209 4.41 17.88 -6.10
C GLN A 209 5.66 17.18 -5.53
N THR A 210 5.59 16.72 -4.28
CA THR A 210 6.73 16.08 -3.59
C THR A 210 6.47 14.63 -3.18
N SER A 211 5.24 14.15 -3.37
CA SER A 211 4.77 12.88 -2.78
C SER A 211 4.30 11.88 -3.83
N THR A 212 4.09 12.28 -5.09
CA THR A 212 3.79 11.36 -6.18
C THR A 212 5.06 10.81 -6.81
N PHE A 213 5.17 9.49 -6.93
CA PHE A 213 6.28 8.79 -7.56
C PHE A 213 5.78 8.03 -8.78
N THR A 214 6.66 7.87 -9.77
CA THR A 214 6.32 7.12 -10.98
C THR A 214 7.45 6.23 -11.46
N CYS A 215 7.08 5.06 -11.97
CA CYS A 215 7.98 4.11 -12.61
C CYS A 215 7.37 3.64 -13.95
N PRO A 216 8.17 3.04 -14.85
CA PRO A 216 7.63 2.31 -16.00
C PRO A 216 6.67 1.21 -15.55
N ALA A 217 5.57 0.97 -16.28
CA ALA A 217 4.69 -0.17 -15.99
C ALA A 217 5.44 -1.50 -16.03
N GLY A 218 4.95 -2.44 -15.23
CA GLY A 218 5.58 -3.76 -15.04
C GLY A 218 6.77 -3.72 -14.08
N THR A 219 7.05 -2.58 -13.45
CA THR A 219 8.05 -2.51 -12.38
C THR A 219 7.59 -3.35 -11.20
N ASN A 220 8.49 -4.14 -10.63
CA ASN A 220 8.25 -4.83 -9.36
C ASN A 220 8.63 -3.91 -8.21
N TYR A 221 8.01 -4.11 -7.05
CA TYR A 221 8.25 -3.27 -5.89
C TYR A 221 8.44 -4.05 -4.61
N GLN A 222 9.04 -3.39 -3.62
CA GLN A 222 9.14 -3.84 -2.25
C GLN A 222 8.57 -2.77 -1.31
N ILE A 223 7.65 -3.20 -0.45
CA ILE A 223 7.16 -2.40 0.68
C ILE A 223 7.82 -2.96 1.92
N VAL A 224 8.67 -2.16 2.57
CA VAL A 224 9.40 -2.58 3.77
C VAL A 224 8.82 -1.86 4.98
N LEU A 225 8.36 -2.64 5.96
CA LEU A 225 7.89 -2.17 7.25
C LEU A 225 9.09 -2.11 8.21
N CYS A 226 9.30 -0.97 8.86
CA CYS A 226 10.51 -0.63 9.61
C CYS A 226 11.80 -0.75 8.77
N PRO A 227 11.92 0.03 7.67
CA PRO A 227 13.03 -0.07 6.72
C PRO A 227 14.41 0.20 7.33
#